data_AF-A0A365PQD8-F1
#
_entry.id   AF-A0A365PQD8-F1
#
_cell.length_a   1.000
_cell.length_b   1.000
_cell.length_c   1.000
_cell.angle_alpha   90.00
_cell.angle_beta   90.00
_cell.angle_gamma   90.00
#
_symmetry.space_group_name_H-M   'P 1'
#
loop_
_entity.id
_entity.type
_entity.pdbx_description
1 polymer ?
#
loop_
_entity_poly.entity_id
_entity_poly.type
_entity_poly.pdbx_seq_one_letter_code
_entity_poly.pdbx_strand_id
1 'polypeptide(L)'
;MDNEQIHEIIRQLLKELPPASVSSEDIKLLTLARGVVPAALLEASSDLLCKHGIIVDRLGVGPIVANRKQLRFVLAQFAAVEMFEGNIKASRDWMRRPAAGLANNRPIDLLQTMEGYKSVLDLIKIRARHFPVKNSLTSAISNSF
;
A
#
# COMPACT_ATOMS: atom_id res chain seq x y z
N MET A 1 -6.60 6.24 -13.15
CA MET A 1 -6.98 7.03 -11.97
C MET A 1 -6.20 8.31 -12.00
N ASP A 2 -6.86 9.45 -11.79
CA ASP A 2 -6.19 10.74 -11.64
C ASP A 2 -5.71 10.97 -10.18
N ASN A 3 -4.96 12.05 -9.96
CA ASN A 3 -4.39 12.36 -8.64
C ASN A 3 -5.46 12.66 -7.59
N GLU A 4 -6.61 13.24 -7.96
CA GLU A 4 -7.70 13.52 -7.02
C GLU A 4 -8.34 12.22 -6.53
N GLN A 5 -8.55 11.26 -7.43
CA GLN A 5 -9.07 9.93 -7.10
C GLN A 5 -8.11 9.17 -6.19
N ILE A 6 -6.79 9.21 -6.49
CA ILE A 6 -5.77 8.61 -5.63
C ILE A 6 -5.83 9.23 -4.24
N HIS A 7 -5.84 10.55 -4.15
CA HIS A 7 -5.89 11.29 -2.88
C HIS A 7 -7.14 10.94 -2.06
N GLU A 8 -8.31 10.84 -2.68
CA GLU A 8 -9.55 10.47 -1.97
C GLU A 8 -9.53 9.02 -1.50
N ILE A 9 -9.04 8.08 -2.32
CA ILE A 9 -8.87 6.69 -1.90
C ILE A 9 -7.97 6.62 -0.67
N ILE A 10 -6.78 7.23 -0.72
CA ILE A 10 -5.84 7.23 0.40
C ILE A 10 -6.47 7.86 1.63
N ARG A 11 -7.16 8.99 1.50
CA ARG A 11 -7.91 9.61 2.61
C ARG A 11 -8.89 8.63 3.27
N GLN A 12 -9.62 7.84 2.49
CA GLN A 12 -10.56 6.85 3.02
C GLN A 12 -9.85 5.67 3.68
N LEU A 13 -8.73 5.20 3.12
CA LEU A 13 -7.95 4.11 3.71
C LEU A 13 -7.34 4.48 5.05
N LEU A 14 -6.83 5.72 5.18
CA LEU A 14 -6.19 6.19 6.40
C LEU A 14 -7.14 6.25 7.61
N LYS A 15 -8.45 6.42 7.37
CA LYS A 15 -9.49 6.38 8.44
C LYS A 15 -9.59 5.02 9.13
N GLU A 16 -9.17 3.94 8.48
CA GLU A 16 -9.32 2.57 8.98
C GLU A 16 -8.01 1.94 9.49
N LEU A 17 -6.94 2.73 9.58
CA LEU A 17 -5.64 2.23 10.02
C LEU A 17 -5.64 1.84 11.51
N PRO A 18 -4.99 0.72 11.88
CA PRO A 18 -4.76 0.40 13.28
C PRO A 18 -3.81 1.44 13.92
N PRO A 19 -3.96 1.74 15.22
CA PRO A 19 -3.08 2.67 15.92
C PRO A 19 -1.62 2.23 15.81
N ALA A 20 -0.72 3.19 15.62
CA ALA A 20 0.69 2.97 15.39
C ALA A 20 1.41 2.47 16.65
N SER A 21 2.24 1.44 16.50
CA SER A 21 3.32 1.13 17.43
C SER A 21 4.60 1.05 16.60
N VAL A 22 5.53 1.96 16.83
CA VAL A 22 6.81 2.03 16.10
C VAL A 22 7.86 1.25 16.90
N SER A 23 8.59 0.34 16.26
CA SER A 23 9.72 -0.37 16.89
C SER A 23 11.07 0.24 16.49
N SER A 24 12.10 0.02 17.31
CA SER A 24 13.45 0.58 17.14
C SER A 24 14.18 0.13 15.84
N GLU A 25 13.81 -1.03 15.29
CA GLU A 25 14.41 -1.58 14.07
C GLU A 25 13.88 -0.90 12.80
N ASP A 26 12.69 -0.28 12.87
CA ASP A 26 12.05 0.44 11.77
C ASP A 26 12.84 1.69 11.34
N ILE A 27 13.68 2.24 12.23
CA ILE A 27 14.44 3.49 12.06
C ILE A 27 15.61 3.35 11.07
N LYS A 28 16.26 2.19 10.97
CA LYS A 28 17.42 2.02 10.07
C LYS A 28 17.04 1.78 8.60
N LEU A 29 15.82 1.32 8.35
CA LEU A 29 15.33 1.03 7.01
C LEU A 29 14.59 2.22 6.36
N LEU A 30 14.40 3.29 7.12
CA LEU A 30 13.69 4.54 6.78
C LEU A 30 14.08 5.19 5.43
N THR A 31 15.29 4.96 4.93
CA THR A 31 15.95 5.70 3.83
C THR A 31 15.50 5.35 2.40
N LEU A 32 14.66 4.31 2.17
CA LEU A 32 14.43 3.75 0.83
C LEU A 32 13.05 4.08 0.18
N ALA A 33 12.41 5.19 0.53
CA ALA A 33 11.02 5.45 0.11
C ALA A 33 10.79 5.57 -1.40
N ARG A 34 11.81 5.98 -2.18
CA ARG A 34 11.69 6.13 -3.64
C ARG A 34 11.56 4.80 -4.38
N GLY A 35 12.06 3.72 -3.77
CA GLY A 35 11.87 2.36 -4.25
C GLY A 35 10.57 1.76 -3.75
N VAL A 36 10.13 2.03 -2.52
CA VAL A 36 9.04 1.28 -1.88
C VAL A 36 7.65 1.84 -2.19
N VAL A 37 7.51 3.15 -2.41
CA VAL A 37 6.20 3.81 -2.62
C VAL A 37 6.08 4.26 -4.08
N PRO A 38 4.98 3.93 -4.79
CA PRO A 38 4.77 4.39 -6.15
C PRO A 38 4.81 5.92 -6.25
N ALA A 39 5.53 6.45 -7.24
CA ALA A 39 5.72 7.90 -7.42
C ALA A 39 4.38 8.65 -7.49
N ALA A 40 3.39 8.14 -8.23
CA ALA A 40 2.07 8.76 -8.34
C ALA A 40 1.34 8.87 -6.98
N LEU A 41 1.55 7.90 -6.08
CA LEU A 41 0.95 7.93 -4.73
C LEU A 41 1.65 8.95 -3.83
N LEU A 42 2.98 9.08 -3.96
CA LEU A 42 3.73 10.14 -3.29
C LEU A 42 3.33 11.53 -3.78
N GLU A 43 3.23 11.72 -5.10
CA GLU A 43 2.82 12.99 -5.70
C GLU A 43 1.40 13.38 -5.28
N ALA A 44 0.47 12.43 -5.30
CA ALA A 44 -0.93 12.70 -5.03
C ALA A 44 -1.32 12.73 -3.55
N SER A 45 -0.51 12.19 -2.62
CA SER A 45 -0.95 12.01 -1.22
C SER A 45 0.15 12.15 -0.16
N SER A 46 1.27 12.79 -0.51
CA SER A 46 2.38 13.00 0.43
C SER A 46 1.94 13.77 1.68
N ASP A 47 1.11 14.80 1.55
CA ASP A 47 0.56 15.58 2.65
C ASP A 47 -0.24 14.71 3.63
N LEU A 48 -1.10 13.82 3.13
CA LEU A 48 -1.91 12.92 3.94
C LEU A 48 -1.05 11.89 4.69
N LEU A 49 -0.08 11.30 3.99
CA LEU A 49 0.83 10.33 4.58
C LEU A 49 1.74 10.97 5.64
N CYS A 50 2.19 12.21 5.40
CA CYS A 50 2.93 13.03 6.36
C CYS A 50 2.07 13.31 7.59
N LYS A 51 0.82 13.77 7.39
CA LYS A 51 -0.12 14.08 8.47
C LYS A 51 -0.40 12.89 9.38
N HIS A 52 -0.40 11.67 8.84
CA HIS A 52 -0.61 10.44 9.62
C HIS A 52 0.69 9.83 10.15
N GLY A 53 1.83 10.50 9.99
CA GLY A 53 3.13 10.03 10.47
C GLY A 53 3.60 8.74 9.80
N ILE A 54 3.06 8.42 8.61
CA ILE A 54 3.45 7.23 7.84
C ILE A 54 4.75 7.49 7.10
N ILE A 55 4.87 8.71 6.56
CA ILE A 55 6.12 9.25 6.03
C ILE A 55 6.48 10.53 6.79
N VAL A 56 7.76 10.85 6.87
CA VAL A 56 8.27 12.13 7.36
C VAL A 56 9.22 12.69 6.32
N ASP A 57 9.02 13.93 5.90
CA ASP A 57 9.97 14.59 5.01
C ASP A 57 11.15 15.10 5.85
N ARG A 58 12.36 14.61 5.60
CA ARG A 58 13.59 15.21 6.12
C ARG A 58 14.39 15.74 4.94
N LEU A 59 14.26 17.04 4.72
CA LEU A 59 15.22 17.91 4.04
C LEU A 59 15.86 17.30 2.78
N GLY A 60 15.14 17.36 1.66
CA GLY A 60 15.72 17.40 0.31
C GLY A 60 16.16 16.06 -0.30
N VAL A 61 16.11 14.95 0.43
CA VAL A 61 16.46 13.60 -0.10
C VAL A 61 15.21 12.76 -0.42
N GLY A 62 14.03 13.24 -0.05
CA GLY A 62 12.74 12.57 -0.25
C GLY A 62 12.11 12.08 1.07
N PRO A 63 10.86 11.60 1.01
CA PRO A 63 10.13 11.19 2.20
C PRO A 63 10.80 9.96 2.85
N ILE A 64 10.72 9.89 4.17
CA ILE A 64 11.27 8.81 5.00
C ILE A 64 10.10 8.01 5.60
N VAL A 65 10.09 6.68 5.52
CA VAL A 65 8.93 5.84 5.93
C VAL A 65 8.83 5.60 7.44
N ALA A 66 8.31 6.53 8.21
CA ALA A 66 8.21 6.45 9.68
C ALA A 66 7.35 5.27 10.20
N ASN A 67 6.34 4.82 9.45
CA ASN A 67 5.51 3.68 9.84
C ASN A 67 5.33 2.66 8.70
N ARG A 68 6.24 1.67 8.66
CA ARG A 68 6.27 0.66 7.61
C ARG A 68 5.05 -0.27 7.62
N LYS A 69 4.54 -0.60 8.81
CA LYS A 69 3.36 -1.46 8.94
C LYS A 69 2.15 -0.77 8.31
N GLN A 70 1.86 0.47 8.72
CA GLN A 70 0.77 1.25 8.14
C GLN A 70 1.00 1.52 6.64
N LEU A 71 2.23 1.76 6.21
CA LEU A 71 2.53 1.88 4.79
C LEU A 71 2.18 0.60 4.02
N ARG A 72 2.55 -0.59 4.51
CA ARG A 72 2.18 -1.88 3.87
C ARG A 72 0.66 -2.04 3.78
N PHE A 73 -0.07 -1.66 4.83
CA PHE A 73 -1.54 -1.64 4.80
C PHE A 73 -2.08 -0.74 3.69
N VAL A 74 -1.62 0.51 3.64
CA VAL A 74 -2.06 1.48 2.63
C VAL A 74 -1.74 0.99 1.23
N LEU A 75 -0.51 0.53 0.99
CA LEU A 75 -0.06 0.08 -0.34
C LEU A 75 -0.79 -1.17 -0.82
N ALA A 76 -0.93 -2.19 0.03
CA ALA A 76 -1.63 -3.43 -0.33
C ALA A 76 -3.12 -3.17 -0.57
N GLN A 77 -3.74 -2.34 0.27
CA GLN A 77 -5.15 -1.98 0.13
C GLN A 77 -5.38 -1.13 -1.12
N PHE A 78 -4.48 -0.18 -1.42
CA PHE A 78 -4.52 0.61 -2.66
C PHE A 78 -4.40 -0.28 -3.89
N ALA A 79 -3.41 -1.18 -3.93
CA ALA A 79 -3.26 -2.15 -5.02
C ALA A 79 -4.50 -3.06 -5.18
N ALA A 80 -5.13 -3.45 -4.07
CA ALA A 80 -6.39 -4.17 -4.11
C ALA A 80 -7.54 -3.30 -4.65
N VAL A 81 -7.60 -2.01 -4.33
CA VAL A 81 -8.59 -1.08 -4.92
C VAL A 81 -8.43 -1.03 -6.44
N GLU A 82 -7.20 -0.97 -6.94
CA GLU A 82 -6.94 -1.02 -8.38
C GLU A 82 -7.37 -2.34 -9.02
N MET A 83 -7.09 -3.48 -8.36
CA MET A 83 -7.53 -4.79 -8.81
C MET A 83 -9.06 -4.91 -8.92
N PHE A 84 -9.79 -4.15 -8.11
CA PHE A 84 -11.25 -4.04 -8.16
C PHE A 84 -11.73 -2.76 -8.87
N GLU A 85 -10.92 -2.18 -9.75
CA GLU A 85 -11.28 -1.05 -10.62
C GLU A 85 -11.80 0.18 -9.86
N GLY A 86 -11.19 0.49 -8.71
CA GLY A 86 -11.61 1.61 -7.86
C GLY A 86 -12.69 1.25 -6.84
N ASN A 87 -13.23 0.03 -6.84
CA ASN A 87 -14.26 -0.38 -5.89
C ASN A 87 -13.65 -0.67 -4.49
N ILE A 88 -13.65 0.36 -3.65
CA ILE A 88 -13.12 0.33 -2.29
C ILE A 88 -13.81 -0.73 -1.43
N LYS A 89 -15.13 -0.90 -1.56
CA LYS A 89 -15.88 -1.89 -0.77
C LYS A 89 -15.48 -3.31 -1.15
N ALA A 90 -15.41 -3.63 -2.44
CA ALA A 90 -15.00 -4.96 -2.92
C ALA A 90 -13.56 -5.28 -2.51
N SER A 91 -12.65 -4.30 -2.64
CA SER A 91 -11.26 -4.39 -2.19
C SER A 91 -11.15 -4.68 -0.70
N ARG A 92 -11.89 -3.96 0.14
CA ARG A 92 -11.94 -4.15 1.58
C ARG A 92 -12.51 -5.51 1.98
N ASP A 93 -13.60 -5.90 1.33
CA ASP A 93 -14.26 -7.18 1.54
C ASP A 93 -13.29 -8.33 1.20
N TRP A 94 -12.51 -8.21 0.12
CA TRP A 94 -11.48 -9.18 -0.24
C TRP A 94 -10.33 -9.24 0.77
N MET A 95 -9.81 -8.10 1.22
CA MET A 95 -8.71 -8.04 2.20
C MET A 95 -9.04 -8.73 3.53
N ARG A 96 -10.33 -8.84 3.88
CA ARG A 96 -10.82 -9.43 5.13
C ARG A 96 -11.31 -10.87 4.97
N ARG A 97 -11.29 -11.44 3.77
CA ARG A 97 -11.69 -12.82 3.51
C ARG A 97 -10.47 -13.71 3.31
N PRO A 98 -10.53 -14.98 3.76
CA PRO A 98 -9.56 -16.00 3.36
C PRO A 98 -9.36 -16.02 1.86
N ALA A 99 -8.10 -15.98 1.42
CA ALA A 99 -7.75 -16.12 0.01
C ALA A 99 -7.05 -17.46 -0.22
N ALA A 100 -7.57 -18.28 -1.14
CA ALA A 100 -6.99 -19.58 -1.46
C ALA A 100 -5.50 -19.48 -1.88
N GLY A 101 -5.15 -18.45 -2.64
CA GLY A 101 -3.76 -18.17 -3.02
C GLY A 101 -2.84 -17.70 -1.89
N LEU A 102 -3.34 -17.56 -0.66
CA LEU A 102 -2.60 -17.18 0.55
C LEU A 102 -2.72 -18.25 1.64
N ALA A 103 -2.85 -19.52 1.26
CA ALA A 103 -3.09 -20.64 2.17
C ALA A 103 -4.30 -20.42 3.10
N ASN A 104 -5.37 -19.81 2.58
CA ASN A 104 -6.59 -19.45 3.30
C ASN A 104 -6.41 -18.43 4.44
N ASN A 105 -5.28 -17.75 4.51
CA ASN A 105 -5.15 -16.59 5.39
C ASN A 105 -5.86 -15.37 4.81
N ARG A 106 -6.28 -14.45 5.67
CA ARG A 106 -6.82 -13.15 5.24
C ARG A 106 -5.64 -12.26 4.82
N PRO A 107 -5.70 -11.58 3.66
CA PRO A 107 -4.63 -10.68 3.22
C PRO A 107 -4.21 -9.67 4.30
N ILE A 108 -5.18 -9.10 5.02
CA ILE A 108 -4.97 -8.09 6.07
C ILE A 108 -4.08 -8.60 7.23
N ASP A 109 -4.14 -9.89 7.55
CA ASP A 109 -3.35 -10.46 8.65
C ASP A 109 -1.89 -10.69 8.24
N LEU A 110 -1.65 -10.93 6.96
CA LEU A 110 -0.31 -11.19 6.42
C LEU A 110 0.52 -9.91 6.28
N LEU A 111 -0.10 -8.73 6.29
CA LEU A 111 0.60 -7.45 6.12
C LEU A 111 1.48 -7.05 7.31
N GLN A 112 1.41 -7.81 8.41
CA GLN A 112 2.30 -7.62 9.56
C GLN A 112 3.75 -7.83 9.18
N THR A 113 4.04 -8.79 8.29
CA THR A 113 5.40 -9.15 7.87
C THR A 113 5.69 -8.70 6.44
N MET A 114 6.96 -8.58 6.10
CA MET A 114 7.38 -8.26 4.73
C MET A 114 7.08 -9.42 3.78
N GLU A 115 7.28 -10.65 4.21
CA GLU A 115 6.99 -11.85 3.43
C GLU A 115 5.50 -11.94 3.08
N GLY A 116 4.63 -11.82 4.08
CA GLY A 116 3.19 -11.86 3.87
C GLY A 116 2.70 -10.71 2.97
N TYR A 117 3.28 -9.52 3.10
CA TYR A 117 3.03 -8.41 2.17
C TYR A 117 3.43 -8.73 0.73
N LYS A 118 4.61 -9.32 0.49
CA LYS A 118 5.04 -9.75 -0.85
C LYS A 118 4.07 -10.78 -1.43
N SER A 119 3.68 -11.80 -0.64
CA SER A 119 2.71 -12.81 -1.08
C SER A 119 1.36 -12.19 -1.48
N VAL A 120 0.86 -11.21 -0.71
CA VAL A 120 -0.37 -10.49 -1.04
C VAL A 120 -0.24 -9.73 -2.36
N LEU A 121 0.85 -8.98 -2.55
CA LEU A 121 1.10 -8.26 -3.79
C LEU A 121 1.24 -9.19 -5.00
N ASP A 122 1.92 -10.32 -4.85
CA ASP A 122 2.10 -11.28 -5.92
C ASP A 122 0.77 -11.93 -6.31
N LEU A 123 -0.10 -12.23 -5.34
CA LEU A 123 -1.46 -12.69 -5.64
C LEU A 123 -2.27 -11.63 -6.39
N ILE A 124 -2.19 -10.36 -5.99
CA ILE A 124 -2.84 -9.25 -6.70
C ILE A 124 -2.35 -9.18 -8.14
N LYS A 125 -1.03 -9.25 -8.37
CA LYS A 125 -0.44 -9.26 -9.72
C LYS A 125 -0.92 -10.44 -10.57
N ILE A 126 -0.99 -11.65 -10.00
CA ILE A 126 -1.49 -12.84 -10.70
C ILE A 126 -2.95 -12.62 -11.15
N ARG A 127 -3.78 -12.04 -10.29
CA ARG A 127 -5.19 -11.81 -10.56
C ARG A 127 -5.41 -10.67 -11.57
N ALA A 128 -4.64 -9.60 -11.47
CA ALA A 128 -4.66 -8.49 -12.42
C ALA A 128 -4.18 -8.89 -13.82
N ARG A 129 -3.35 -9.93 -13.95
CA ARG A 129 -2.99 -10.49 -15.28
C ARG A 129 -4.13 -11.25 -15.95
N HIS A 130 -5.06 -11.80 -15.16
CA HIS A 130 -6.25 -12.50 -15.70
C HIS A 130 -7.41 -11.53 -15.99
N PHE A 131 -7.37 -10.32 -15.46
CA PHE A 131 -8.33 -9.24 -15.72
C PHE A 131 -7.54 -7.95 -15.99
N PRO A 132 -7.22 -7.62 -17.26
CA PRO A 132 -6.34 -6.50 -17.57
C PRO A 132 -6.95 -5.19 -17.05
N VAL A 133 -6.38 -4.69 -15.95
CA VAL A 133 -6.74 -3.40 -15.35
C VAL A 133 -6.22 -2.31 -16.28
N LYS A 134 -7.11 -1.41 -16.75
CA LYS A 134 -6.78 -0.36 -17.72
C LYS A 134 -5.91 0.79 -17.18
N ASN A 135 -5.36 0.71 -15.96
CA ASN A 135 -4.68 1.84 -15.30
C ASN A 135 -3.33 1.49 -14.66
N SER A 136 -2.37 2.41 -14.83
CA SER A 136 -0.92 2.20 -14.89
C SER A 136 -0.08 2.21 -13.59
N LEU A 137 -0.56 1.71 -12.43
CA LEU A 137 0.27 1.71 -11.20
C LEU A 137 0.75 0.34 -10.73
N THR A 138 0.11 -0.75 -11.16
CA THR A 138 0.52 -2.12 -10.84
C THR A 138 1.89 -2.46 -11.45
N SER A 139 2.25 -1.82 -12.57
CA SER A 139 3.57 -1.87 -13.18
C SER A 139 4.65 -1.16 -12.36
N ALA A 140 4.31 -0.04 -11.71
CA ALA A 140 5.25 0.72 -10.87
C ALA A 140 5.60 -0.04 -9.59
N ILE A 141 4.62 -0.71 -8.95
CA ILE A 141 4.85 -1.57 -7.77
C ILE A 141 5.77 -2.77 -8.11
N SER A 142 5.84 -3.17 -9.39
CA SER A 142 6.68 -4.27 -9.85
C SER A 142 8.17 -3.93 -9.99
N ASN A 143 8.53 -2.65 -10.16
CA ASN A 143 9.94 -2.20 -10.33
C ASN A 143 10.56 -1.67 -9.02
N SER A 144 9.84 -1.84 -7.92
CA SER A 144 10.09 -1.22 -6.63
C SER A 144 10.85 -2.12 -5.63
N PHE A 145 11.17 -3.36 -6.01
CA PHE A 145 11.84 -4.35 -5.16
C PHE A 145 12.75 -5.27 -5.95
#